data_AF-A0A354FNU6-F1
#
_entry.id   AF-A0A354FNU6-F1
#
_cell.length_a   1.000
_cell.length_b   1.000
_cell.length_c   1.000
_cell.angle_alpha   90.00
_cell.angle_beta   90.00
_cell.angle_gamma   90.00
#
_symmetry.space_group_name_H-M   'P 1'
#
loop_
_entity.id
_entity.type
_entity.pdbx_description
1 polymer ?
#
loop_
_entity_poly.entity_id
_entity_poly.type
_entity_poly.pdbx_seq_one_letter_code
_entity_poly.pdbx_strand_id
1 'polypeptide(L)' 'MVNSPALVVLAAGMGSRYGGLKQMDPMGPNGETVLDYSVFDAIRAGFSKVIFVIREDFAEAFQNTVGAKFADQIEVAYA' A
#
# COMPACT_ATOMS: atom_id res chain seq x y z
N MET A 1 -12.55 -15.32 18.17
CA MET A 1 -11.93 -14.76 16.95
C MET A 1 -10.65 -14.06 17.35
N VAL A 2 -9.53 -14.40 16.74
CA VAL A 2 -8.28 -13.67 16.97
C VAL A 2 -8.44 -12.30 16.33
N ASN A 3 -8.47 -11.25 17.15
CA ASN A 3 -8.59 -9.88 16.67
C ASN A 3 -7.23 -9.43 16.13
N SER A 4 -7.00 -9.68 14.84
CA SER A 4 -5.77 -9.30 14.15
C SER A 4 -5.82 -7.81 13.78
N PRO A 5 -4.74 -7.03 14.02
CA PRO A 5 -4.72 -5.61 13.73
C PRO A 5 -4.72 -5.34 12.22
N ALA A 6 -5.21 -4.15 11.86
CA ALA A 6 -5.14 -3.63 10.50
C ALA A 6 -4.07 -2.54 10.38
N LEU A 7 -3.28 -2.57 9.31
CA LEU A 7 -2.36 -1.51 8.95
C LEU A 7 -3.13 -0.45 8.17
N VAL A 8 -3.11 0.80 8.63
CA VAL A 8 -3.70 1.92 7.87
C VAL A 8 -2.58 2.71 7.23
N VAL A 9 -2.60 2.78 5.90
CA VAL A 9 -1.61 3.51 5.10
C VAL A 9 -2.25 4.78 4.56
N LEU A 10 -1.74 5.92 5.01
CA LEU A 10 -2.19 7.24 4.53
C LEU A 10 -1.43 7.60 3.25
N ALA A 11 -2.03 7.31 2.09
CA ALA A 11 -1.45 7.47 0.76
C ALA A 11 -2.17 8.55 -0.09
N ALA A 12 -3.03 9.36 0.51
CA ALA A 12 -3.76 10.44 -0.17
C ALA A 12 -2.91 11.69 -0.48
N GLY A 13 -1.67 11.76 0.02
CA GLY A 13 -0.78 12.90 -0.16
C GLY A 13 -0.13 12.96 -1.54
N MET A 14 -0.21 14.13 -2.20
CA MET A 14 0.53 14.36 -3.46
C MET A 14 1.97 14.78 -3.21
N GLY A 15 2.89 14.20 -3.97
CA GLY A 15 4.23 14.73 -4.10
C GLY A 15 4.30 15.92 -5.03
N SER A 16 3.97 17.13 -4.56
CA SER A 16 4.05 18.36 -5.38
C SER A 16 5.42 18.61 -6.01
N ARG A 17 6.50 18.14 -5.38
CA ARG A 17 7.88 18.21 -5.90
C ARG A 17 8.18 17.28 -7.09
N TYR A 18 7.34 16.27 -7.37
CA TYR A 18 7.63 15.19 -8.33
C TYR A 18 6.51 14.94 -9.35
N GLY A 19 5.41 15.71 -9.30
CA GLY A 19 4.36 15.66 -10.32
C GLY A 19 3.46 14.42 -10.32
N GLY A 20 3.51 13.57 -9.28
CA GLY A 20 2.72 12.33 -9.23
C GLY A 20 2.76 11.57 -7.89
N LEU A 21 2.33 10.30 -7.92
CA LEU A 21 2.31 9.36 -6.79
C LEU A 21 3.74 8.93 -6.39
N LYS A 22 4.38 9.70 -5.51
CA LYS A 22 5.71 9.39 -4.92
C LYS A 22 5.85 7.98 -4.33
N GLN A 23 4.75 7.35 -3.92
CA GLN A 23 4.79 6.04 -3.27
C GLN A 23 4.96 4.88 -4.24
N MET A 24 4.94 5.16 -5.54
CA MET A 24 5.16 4.18 -6.61
C MET A 24 6.61 4.15 -7.12
N ASP A 25 7.47 5.05 -6.62
CA ASP A 25 8.85 5.11 -7.05
C ASP A 25 9.63 3.89 -6.50
N PRO A 26 10.37 3.17 -7.37
CA PRO A 26 11.19 2.05 -6.95
C PRO A 26 12.34 2.53 -6.05
N MET A 27 12.54 1.84 -4.94
CA MET A 27 13.59 2.07 -3.95
C MET A 27 14.48 0.83 -3.76
N GLY A 28 13.89 -0.37 -3.88
CA GLY A 28 14.60 -1.63 -3.68
C GLY A 28 15.39 -2.09 -4.92
N PRO A 29 16.31 -3.07 -4.74
CA PRO A 29 17.17 -3.58 -5.81
C PRO A 29 16.41 -4.23 -6.97
N ASN A 30 15.15 -4.65 -6.77
CA ASN A 30 14.31 -5.23 -7.80
C ASN A 30 13.10 -4.35 -8.14
N GLY A 31 13.13 -3.07 -7.77
CA GLY A 31 12.04 -2.13 -8.04
C GLY A 31 10.93 -2.11 -6.99
N GLU A 32 11.18 -2.63 -5.79
CA GLU A 32 10.25 -2.56 -4.67
C GLU A 32 10.05 -1.11 -4.22
N THR A 33 8.80 -0.74 -3.94
CA THR A 33 8.43 0.57 -3.39
C THR A 33 8.52 0.56 -1.86
N VAL A 34 8.48 1.74 -1.25
CA VAL A 34 8.37 1.86 0.23
C VAL A 34 7.11 1.17 0.75
N LEU A 35 6.02 1.21 -0.03
CA LEU A 35 4.78 0.52 0.32
C LEU A 35 4.96 -0.99 0.33
N ASP A 36 5.72 -1.53 -0.63
CA ASP A 36 5.95 -2.98 -0.71
C ASP A 36 6.63 -3.50 0.56
N TYR A 37 7.68 -2.80 1.03
CA TYR A 37 8.34 -3.12 2.30
C TYR A 37 7.40 -2.97 3.51
N SER A 38 6.61 -1.90 3.56
CA SER A 38 5.71 -1.64 4.69
C SER A 38 4.64 -2.73 4.85
N VAL A 39 4.05 -3.19 3.75
CA VAL A 39 3.05 -4.27 3.76
C VAL A 39 3.72 -5.61 4.10
N PHE A 40 4.89 -5.88 3.54
CA PHE A 40 5.64 -7.10 3.82
C PHE A 40 6.01 -7.25 5.30
N ASP A 41 6.49 -6.16 5.93
CA ASP A 41 6.81 -6.16 7.36
C ASP A 41 5.55 -6.29 8.22
N ALA A 42 4.43 -5.68 7.81
CA ALA A 42 3.15 -5.83 8.52
C ALA A 42 2.65 -7.29 8.50
N ILE A 43 2.74 -7.97 7.35
CA ILE A 43 2.42 -9.40 7.25
C ILE A 43 3.29 -10.21 8.22
N ARG A 44 4.60 -9.96 8.25
CA ARG A 44 5.53 -10.64 9.17
C ARG A 44 5.27 -10.32 10.64
N ALA A 45 4.76 -9.13 10.94
CA ALA A 45 4.35 -8.73 12.28
C ALA A 45 2.98 -9.28 12.70
N GLY A 46 2.29 -10.02 11.82
CA GLY A 46 1.01 -10.67 12.12
C GLY A 46 -0.22 -9.82 11.83
N PHE A 47 -0.11 -8.76 11.03
CA PHE A 47 -1.27 -8.04 10.51
C PHE A 47 -1.95 -8.89 9.43
N SER A 48 -3.28 -8.91 9.43
CA SER A 48 -4.06 -9.65 8.44
C SER A 48 -4.82 -8.75 7.46
N LYS A 49 -4.76 -7.43 7.66
CA LYS A 49 -5.46 -6.45 6.84
C LYS A 49 -4.63 -5.20 6.64
N VAL A 50 -4.69 -4.64 5.43
CA VAL A 50 -4.17 -3.31 5.10
C VAL A 50 -5.30 -2.45 4.50
N ILE A 51 -5.36 -1.19 4.94
CA ILE A 51 -6.34 -0.21 4.49
C ILE A 51 -5.58 0.98 3.91
N PHE A 52 -5.74 1.22 2.61
CA PHE A 52 -5.12 2.36 1.93
C PHE A 52 -6.11 3.53 1.88
N VAL A 53 -5.74 4.64 2.53
CA VAL A 53 -6.47 5.91 2.42
C VAL A 53 -5.90 6.67 1.23
N ILE A 54 -6.65 6.77 0.14
CA ILE A 54 -6.18 7.32 -1.13
C ILE A 54 -7.15 8.38 -1.67
N ARG A 55 -6.67 9.20 -2.62
CA ARG A 55 -7.57 10.08 -3.38
C ARG A 55 -8.24 9.28 -4.49
N GLU A 56 -9.51 9.56 -4.72
CA GLU A 56 -10.35 8.88 -5.72
C GLU A 56 -9.73 8.92 -7.13
N ASP A 57 -9.17 10.08 -7.53
CA ASP A 57 -8.48 10.29 -8.81
C ASP A 57 -7.33 9.30 -9.07
N PHE A 58 -6.80 8.65 -8.03
CA PHE A 58 -5.68 7.72 -8.10
C PHE A 58 -6.05 6.28 -7.75
N ALA A 59 -7.33 6.01 -7.44
CA ALA A 59 -7.78 4.71 -6.95
C ALA A 59 -7.50 3.56 -7.93
N GLU A 60 -7.83 3.77 -9.20
CA GLU A 60 -7.64 2.75 -10.25
C GLU A 60 -6.15 2.43 -10.46
N ALA A 61 -5.32 3.47 -10.58
CA ALA A 61 -3.88 3.29 -10.75
C ALA A 61 -3.25 2.56 -9.57
N PHE A 62 -3.71 2.85 -8.35
CA PHE A 62 -3.21 2.21 -7.14
C PHE A 62 -3.67 0.74 -7.02
N GLN A 63 -4.93 0.44 -7.36
CA GLN A 63 -5.46 -0.92 -7.38
C GLN A 63 -4.72 -1.81 -8.38
N ASN A 64 -4.48 -1.30 -9.59
CA ASN A 64 -3.79 -2.03 -10.66
C ASN A 64 -2.30 -2.26 -10.40
N THR A 65 -1.72 -1.62 -9.38
CA THR A 65 -0.28 -1.69 -9.11
C THR A 65 0.01 -2.27 -7.73
N VAL A 66 -0.24 -1.52 -6.66
CA VAL A 66 0.04 -1.94 -5.27
C VAL A 66 -1.00 -2.96 -4.82
N GLY A 67 -2.29 -2.71 -5.10
CA GLY A 67 -3.37 -3.59 -4.70
C GLY A 67 -3.20 -5.02 -5.20
N ALA A 68 -2.93 -5.15 -6.51
CA ALA A 68 -2.75 -6.44 -7.17
C ALA A 68 -1.57 -7.26 -6.61
N LYS A 69 -0.50 -6.63 -6.12
CA LYS A 69 0.67 -7.35 -5.56
C LYS A 69 0.37 -8.06 -4.24
N PHE A 70 -0.59 -7.55 -3.45
CA PHE A 70 -0.83 -7.99 -2.07
C PHE A 70 -2.16 -8.72 -1.86
N ALA A 71 -3.05 -8.69 -2.84
CA ALA A 71 -4.39 -9.28 -2.75
C ALA A 71 -4.39 -10.77 -2.34
N ASP A 72 -3.35 -11.53 -2.73
CA ASP A 72 -3.22 -12.95 -2.39
C ASP A 72 -2.53 -13.23 -1.04
N GLN A 73 -2.02 -12.19 -0.36
CA GLN A 73 -1.19 -12.33 0.84
C GLN A 73 -1.84 -11.73 2.10
N ILE A 74 -2.65 -10.69 1.95
CA ILE A 74 -3.29 -9.96 3.06
C ILE A 74 -4.62 -9.38 2.58
N GLU A 75 -5.59 -9.20 3.48
CA GLU A 75 -6.84 -8.51 3.12
C GLU A 75 -6.54 -7.05 2.76
N VAL A 76 -6.83 -6.64 1.52
CA VAL A 76 -6.63 -5.27 1.04
C VAL A 76 -7.97 -4.54 1.00
N ALA A 77 -8.03 -3.37 1.62
CA ALA A 77 -9.18 -2.47 1.56
C ALA A 77 -8.75 -1.04 1.24
N TYR A 78 -9.72 -0.23 0.82
CA TYR A 78 -9.53 1.17 0.43
C TYR A 78 -10.53 2.05 1.17
N ALA A 79 -10.09 3.26 1.52
CA ALA A 79 -10.91 4.28 2.18
C ALA A 79 -10.64 5.67 1.58
#